data_AF-A0A165RSM4-F1
#
_entry.id   AF-A0A165RSM4-F1
#
_cell.length_a   1.000
_cell.length_b   1.000
_cell.length_c   1.000
_cell.angle_alpha   90.00
_cell.angle_beta   90.00
_cell.angle_gamma   90.00
#
_symmetry.space_group_name_H-M   'P 1'
#
loop_
_entity.id
_entity.type
_entity.pdbx_description
1 polymer ?
#
loop_
_entity_poly.entity_id
_entity_poly.type
_entity_poly.pdbx_seq_one_letter_code
_entity_poly.pdbx_strand_id
1 'polypeptide(L)'
;MSGPYTGGVDPRTGGAHVAGATAADVPTPSEEKAANTSLGDLVAEVSRDFSTLMRQEVELAKAEATQSAKRAGKGAGMYGGAGVAGWFVLLFLSIALWWGLGDLIDSLGWSAVIVAVIWGIVAAVLYFTGKKEFERVQGMPRTADSLKRIPDAIKRNEENR
;
A
#
# COMPACT_ATOMS: atom_id res chain seq x y z
N MET A 1 54.48 1.65 -3.14
CA MET A 1 55.45 1.47 -2.04
C MET A 1 55.52 -0.01 -1.76
N SER A 2 56.62 -0.61 -2.17
CA SER A 2 56.90 -2.05 -2.16
C SER A 2 57.93 -2.31 -1.06
N GLY A 3 57.72 -3.33 -0.24
CA GLY A 3 58.65 -3.78 0.80
C GLY A 3 58.51 -5.29 1.04
N PRO A 4 59.59 -5.99 1.42
CA PRO A 4 60.04 -7.14 0.63
C PRO A 4 59.77 -8.52 1.26
N TYR A 5 59.66 -9.52 0.39
CA TYR A 5 59.85 -10.93 0.71
C TYR A 5 61.33 -11.20 0.98
N THR A 6 61.66 -11.74 2.16
CA THR A 6 62.95 -12.42 2.41
C THR A 6 62.65 -13.80 2.96
N GLY A 7 63.05 -14.81 2.20
CA GLY A 7 62.94 -16.22 2.57
C GLY A 7 63.98 -16.63 3.61
N GLY A 8 63.60 -17.61 4.42
CA GLY A 8 64.49 -18.49 5.15
C GLY A 8 63.97 -19.91 4.97
N VAL A 9 64.70 -20.73 4.22
CA VAL A 9 64.47 -22.17 4.10
C VAL A 9 65.47 -22.83 5.02
N ASP A 10 65.00 -23.47 6.09
CA ASP A 10 65.84 -24.31 6.94
C ASP A 10 65.59 -25.79 6.60
N PRO A 11 66.60 -26.54 6.13
CA PRO A 11 66.48 -27.96 5.89
C PRO A 11 67.08 -28.74 7.07
N ARG A 12 66.22 -29.60 7.64
CA ARG A 12 66.52 -30.84 8.40
C ARG A 12 66.47 -30.70 9.93
N THR A 13 65.34 -31.15 10.45
CA THR A 13 65.33 -32.11 11.56
C THR A 13 64.17 -33.08 11.36
N GLY A 14 64.52 -34.34 11.11
CA GLY A 14 63.56 -35.43 11.09
C GLY A 14 63.05 -35.70 12.49
N GLY A 15 61.72 -35.77 12.61
CA GLY A 15 61.00 -36.30 13.76
C GLY A 15 59.79 -37.04 13.22
N ALA A 16 59.87 -38.36 13.18
CA ALA A 16 58.74 -39.22 12.91
C ALA A 16 57.69 -39.02 14.02
N HIS A 17 56.71 -38.16 13.79
CA HIS A 17 55.49 -38.12 14.58
C HIS A 17 54.57 -39.25 14.09
N VAL A 18 54.80 -40.41 14.70
CA VAL A 18 53.81 -41.44 15.01
C VAL A 18 52.37 -40.94 14.90
N ALA A 19 51.61 -41.68 14.10
CA ALA A 19 50.16 -41.88 14.17
C ALA A 19 49.51 -41.28 15.43
N GLY A 20 49.01 -40.05 15.31
CA GLY A 20 48.05 -39.48 16.24
C GLY A 20 46.69 -40.07 15.94
N ALA A 21 46.33 -41.11 16.69
CA ALA A 21 44.99 -41.65 16.74
C ALA A 21 43.96 -40.53 16.94
N THR A 22 43.04 -40.41 15.98
CA THR A 22 41.63 -40.00 16.14
C THR A 22 41.30 -39.38 17.50
N ALA A 23 41.57 -38.08 17.67
CA ALA A 23 40.90 -37.29 18.68
C ALA A 23 39.43 -37.19 18.24
N ALA A 24 38.63 -38.10 18.78
CA ALA A 24 37.18 -38.21 18.77
C ALA A 24 36.45 -37.28 17.77
N ASP A 25 35.91 -37.94 16.75
CA ASP A 25 34.73 -37.55 15.99
C ASP A 25 33.55 -37.39 16.95
N VAL A 26 33.56 -36.33 17.78
CA VAL A 26 32.41 -35.98 18.62
C VAL A 26 31.40 -35.35 17.66
N PRO A 27 30.28 -36.01 17.37
CA PRO A 27 29.29 -35.46 16.46
C PRO A 27 28.87 -34.10 16.97
N THR A 28 28.76 -33.10 16.09
CA THR A 28 28.15 -31.84 16.48
C THR A 28 26.70 -32.11 16.90
N PRO A 29 26.11 -31.31 17.82
CA PRO A 29 24.72 -31.50 18.23
C PRO A 29 23.74 -31.53 17.04
N SER A 30 24.07 -30.85 15.94
CA SER A 30 23.36 -30.90 14.66
C SER A 30 23.49 -32.23 13.91
N GLU A 31 24.66 -32.85 13.92
CA GLU A 31 24.91 -34.17 13.29
C GLU A 31 24.28 -35.30 14.12
N GLU A 32 24.36 -35.21 15.45
CA GLU A 32 23.69 -36.16 16.36
C GLU A 32 22.16 -36.05 16.25
N LYS A 33 21.62 -34.84 16.12
CA LYS A 33 20.19 -34.61 15.86
C LYS A 33 19.81 -35.15 14.47
N ALA A 34 20.62 -34.90 13.44
CA ALA A 34 20.36 -35.39 12.08
C ALA A 34 20.41 -36.93 11.98
N ALA A 35 21.33 -37.59 12.70
CA ALA A 35 21.42 -39.04 12.74
C ALA A 35 20.23 -39.71 13.45
N ASN A 36 19.57 -38.98 14.38
CA ASN A 36 18.42 -39.47 15.15
C ASN A 36 17.05 -38.93 14.68
N THR A 37 17.02 -37.99 13.72
CA THR A 37 15.79 -37.37 13.21
C THR A 37 15.24 -38.18 12.05
N SER A 38 13.98 -38.58 12.14
CA SER A 38 13.33 -39.31 11.04
C SER A 38 13.00 -38.37 9.89
N LEU A 39 12.84 -38.91 8.67
CA LEU A 39 12.33 -38.16 7.52
C LEU A 39 10.97 -37.47 7.81
N GLY A 40 10.15 -38.08 8.67
CA GLY A 40 8.88 -37.49 9.12
C GLY A 40 9.06 -36.23 9.96
N ASP A 41 10.08 -36.21 10.81
CA ASP A 41 10.41 -35.07 11.68
C ASP A 41 10.96 -33.89 10.87
N LEU A 42 11.78 -34.15 9.85
CA LEU A 42 12.27 -33.13 8.90
C LEU A 42 11.12 -32.48 8.10
N VAL A 43 10.18 -33.29 7.59
CA VAL A 43 8.99 -32.77 6.88
C VAL A 43 8.10 -31.98 7.83
N ALA A 44 7.98 -32.40 9.09
CA ALA A 44 7.22 -31.68 10.11
C ALA A 44 7.89 -30.35 10.51
N GLU A 45 9.23 -30.28 10.56
CA GLU A 45 10.00 -29.05 10.81
C GLU A 45 9.84 -28.05 9.67
N VAL A 46 10.05 -28.47 8.41
CA VAL A 46 9.85 -27.60 7.24
C VAL A 46 8.41 -27.11 7.10
N SER A 47 7.42 -27.98 7.32
CA SER A 47 6.00 -27.59 7.31
C SER A 47 5.68 -26.52 8.35
N ARG A 48 6.31 -26.62 9.52
CA ARG A 48 6.14 -25.67 10.63
C ARG A 48 6.87 -24.35 10.36
N ASP A 49 8.03 -24.37 9.74
CA ASP A 49 8.76 -23.17 9.32
C ASP A 49 8.00 -22.43 8.21
N PHE A 50 7.49 -23.14 7.21
CA PHE A 50 6.65 -22.56 6.17
C PHE A 50 5.37 -21.95 6.74
N SER A 51 4.69 -22.65 7.65
CA SER A 51 3.51 -22.12 8.36
C SER A 51 3.84 -20.85 9.15
N THR A 52 5.04 -20.78 9.73
CA THR A 52 5.53 -19.61 10.47
C THR A 52 5.78 -18.43 9.53
N LEU A 53 6.43 -18.63 8.38
CA LEU A 53 6.64 -17.59 7.37
C LEU A 53 5.32 -17.07 6.80
N MET A 54 4.38 -17.98 6.48
CA MET A 54 3.06 -17.57 6.00
C MET A 54 2.30 -16.75 7.02
N ARG A 55 2.37 -17.10 8.30
CA ARG A 55 1.76 -16.29 9.36
C ARG A 55 2.41 -14.91 9.46
N GLN A 56 3.75 -14.83 9.35
CA GLN A 56 4.47 -13.56 9.35
C GLN A 56 4.11 -12.67 8.17
N GLU A 57 4.01 -13.23 6.96
CA GLU A 57 3.63 -12.47 5.77
C GLU A 57 2.21 -11.92 5.88
N VAL A 58 1.28 -12.71 6.43
CA VAL A 58 -0.09 -12.26 6.73
C VAL A 58 -0.10 -11.19 7.81
N GLU A 59 0.68 -11.34 8.87
CA GLU A 59 0.80 -10.34 9.95
C GLU A 59 1.36 -9.02 9.41
N LEU A 60 2.38 -9.07 8.54
CA LEU A 60 2.97 -7.91 7.90
C LEU A 60 1.98 -7.23 6.94
N ALA A 61 1.34 -8.01 6.05
CA ALA A 61 0.33 -7.50 5.13
C ALA A 61 -0.85 -6.87 5.89
N LYS A 62 -1.26 -7.47 7.02
CA LYS A 62 -2.27 -6.89 7.90
C LYS A 62 -1.81 -5.58 8.53
N ALA A 63 -0.55 -5.50 8.97
CA ALA A 63 0.02 -4.27 9.52
C ALA A 63 0.07 -3.14 8.46
N GLU A 64 0.53 -3.46 7.25
CA GLU A 64 0.59 -2.50 6.13
C GLU A 64 -0.80 -2.07 5.67
N ALA A 65 -1.75 -3.01 5.55
CA ALA A 65 -3.14 -2.70 5.23
C ALA A 65 -3.77 -1.80 6.31
N THR A 66 -3.52 -2.07 7.59
CA THR A 66 -4.01 -1.25 8.70
C THR A 66 -3.40 0.15 8.67
N GLN A 67 -2.09 0.26 8.43
CA GLN A 67 -1.42 1.55 8.32
C GLN A 67 -1.93 2.35 7.12
N SER A 68 -2.13 1.69 5.98
CA SER A 68 -2.71 2.26 4.77
C SER A 68 -4.13 2.75 5.01
N ALA A 69 -4.98 1.93 5.66
CA ALA A 69 -6.34 2.30 6.03
C ALA A 69 -6.37 3.49 6.99
N LYS A 70 -5.46 3.56 7.98
CA LYS A 70 -5.37 4.71 8.90
C LYS A 70 -4.96 5.99 8.17
N ARG A 71 -3.99 5.91 7.25
CA ARG A 71 -3.57 7.06 6.43
C ARG A 71 -4.69 7.52 5.50
N ALA A 72 -5.32 6.60 4.80
CA ALA A 72 -6.47 6.87 3.94
C ALA A 72 -7.64 7.46 4.74
N GLY A 73 -7.97 6.90 5.90
CA GLY A 73 -9.02 7.39 6.79
C GLY A 73 -8.73 8.79 7.34
N LYS A 74 -7.48 9.07 7.74
CA LYS A 74 -7.07 10.42 8.13
C LYS A 74 -7.20 11.40 6.96
N GLY A 75 -6.74 11.01 5.77
CA GLY A 75 -6.85 11.83 4.56
C GLY A 75 -8.31 12.13 4.21
N ALA A 76 -9.16 11.11 4.17
CA ALA A 76 -10.59 11.24 3.94
C ALA A 76 -11.27 12.12 4.99
N GLY A 77 -10.92 11.96 6.27
CA GLY A 77 -11.42 12.82 7.35
C GLY A 77 -10.99 14.28 7.19
N MET A 78 -9.73 14.53 6.82
CA MET A 78 -9.22 15.88 6.55
C MET A 78 -9.92 16.52 5.34
N TYR A 79 -10.10 15.79 4.25
CA TYR A 79 -10.83 16.29 3.07
C TYR A 79 -12.31 16.51 3.36
N GLY A 80 -12.95 15.62 4.13
CA GLY A 80 -14.33 15.81 4.58
C GLY A 80 -14.48 17.06 5.44
N GLY A 81 -13.60 17.22 6.44
CA GLY A 81 -13.55 18.41 7.28
C GLY A 81 -13.26 19.69 6.49
N ALA A 82 -12.33 19.65 5.54
CA ALA A 82 -12.03 20.76 4.65
C ALA A 82 -13.23 21.13 3.76
N GLY A 83 -14.01 20.15 3.29
CA GLY A 83 -15.25 20.40 2.56
C GLY A 83 -16.28 21.15 3.40
N VAL A 84 -16.51 20.72 4.65
CA VAL A 84 -17.44 21.40 5.57
C VAL A 84 -16.93 22.80 5.93
N ALA A 85 -15.65 22.94 6.28
CA ALA A 85 -15.06 24.22 6.60
C ALA A 85 -15.12 25.19 5.40
N GLY A 86 -14.79 24.70 4.20
CA GLY A 86 -14.89 25.45 2.96
C GLY A 86 -16.32 25.91 2.67
N TRP A 87 -17.32 25.07 2.92
CA TRP A 87 -18.73 25.45 2.82
C TRP A 87 -19.08 26.63 3.73
N PHE A 88 -18.67 26.60 5.01
CA PHE A 88 -18.88 27.72 5.93
C PHE A 88 -18.14 28.97 5.51
N VAL A 89 -16.91 28.86 5.01
CA VAL A 89 -16.16 30.01 4.48
C VAL A 89 -16.92 30.65 3.32
N LEU A 90 -17.41 29.87 2.36
CA LEU A 90 -18.19 30.38 1.23
C LEU A 90 -19.49 31.04 1.70
N LEU A 91 -20.18 30.47 2.69
CA LEU A 91 -21.38 31.04 3.28
C LEU A 91 -21.10 32.41 3.91
N PHE A 92 -20.10 32.50 4.80
CA PHE A 92 -19.77 33.75 5.48
C PHE A 92 -19.23 34.81 4.51
N LEU A 93 -18.42 34.42 3.52
CA LEU A 93 -18.00 35.33 2.46
C LEU A 93 -19.18 35.85 1.65
N SER A 94 -20.19 35.03 1.39
CA SER A 94 -21.39 35.47 0.66
C SER A 94 -22.19 36.48 1.47
N ILE A 95 -22.36 36.26 2.78
CA ILE A 95 -23.03 37.19 3.69
C ILE A 95 -22.24 38.50 3.78
N ALA A 96 -20.92 38.42 3.96
CA ALA A 96 -20.05 39.58 4.03
C ALA A 96 -20.05 40.38 2.73
N LEU A 97 -20.05 39.70 1.57
CA LEU A 97 -20.13 40.35 0.26
C LEU A 97 -21.49 41.02 0.08
N TRP A 98 -22.59 40.36 0.46
CA TRP A 98 -23.93 40.94 0.39
C TRP A 98 -24.03 42.21 1.25
N TRP A 99 -23.58 42.16 2.50
CA TRP A 99 -23.58 43.32 3.38
C TRP A 99 -22.65 44.43 2.87
N GLY A 100 -21.39 44.11 2.59
CA GLY A 100 -20.41 45.11 2.16
C GLY A 100 -20.76 45.78 0.83
N LEU A 101 -21.35 45.03 -0.10
CA LEU A 101 -21.83 45.59 -1.37
C LEU A 101 -23.14 46.35 -1.17
N GLY A 102 -23.99 45.94 -0.23
CA GLY A 102 -25.22 46.64 0.15
C GLY A 102 -24.93 48.03 0.71
N ASP A 103 -23.93 48.14 1.58
CA ASP A 103 -23.45 49.42 2.12
C ASP A 103 -22.77 50.27 1.04
N LEU A 104 -22.06 49.64 0.09
CA LEU A 104 -21.35 50.36 -0.98
C LEU A 104 -22.29 50.99 -2.02
N ILE A 105 -23.43 50.35 -2.31
CA ILE A 105 -24.39 50.81 -3.32
C ILE A 105 -25.67 51.41 -2.70
N ASP A 106 -25.69 51.60 -1.37
CA ASP A 106 -26.84 52.05 -0.58
C ASP A 106 -28.14 51.23 -0.84
N SER A 107 -28.01 49.94 -1.17
CA SER A 107 -29.14 49.06 -1.48
C SER A 107 -28.85 47.59 -1.22
N LEU A 108 -29.38 47.06 -0.11
CA LEU A 108 -29.28 45.63 0.20
C LEU A 108 -30.01 44.74 -0.82
N GLY A 109 -31.09 45.23 -1.42
CA GLY A 109 -31.87 44.48 -2.42
C GLY A 109 -31.08 44.22 -3.71
N TRP A 110 -30.47 45.26 -4.28
CA TRP A 110 -29.64 45.12 -5.47
C TRP A 110 -28.35 44.34 -5.20
N SER A 111 -27.79 44.49 -3.99
CA SER A 111 -26.63 43.70 -3.58
C SER A 111 -26.94 42.19 -3.57
N ALA A 112 -28.13 41.79 -3.06
CA ALA A 112 -28.57 40.40 -3.11
C ALA A 112 -28.64 39.86 -4.55
N VAL A 113 -29.17 40.66 -5.48
CA VAL A 113 -29.26 40.29 -6.91
C VAL A 113 -27.86 40.09 -7.50
N ILE A 114 -26.91 40.98 -7.21
CA ILE A 114 -25.53 40.86 -7.72
C ILE A 114 -24.87 39.58 -7.17
N VAL A 115 -24.98 39.33 -5.86
CA VAL A 115 -24.44 38.11 -5.24
C VAL A 115 -25.09 36.85 -5.82
N ALA A 116 -26.40 36.88 -6.09
CA ALA A 116 -27.11 35.78 -6.75
C ALA A 116 -26.61 35.53 -8.18
N VAL A 117 -26.36 36.59 -8.95
CA VAL A 117 -25.79 36.48 -10.31
C VAL A 117 -24.38 35.87 -10.26
N ILE A 118 -23.54 36.30 -9.32
CA ILE A 118 -22.18 35.73 -9.13
C ILE A 118 -22.27 34.23 -8.85
N TRP A 119 -23.11 33.81 -7.90
CA TRP A 119 -23.30 32.38 -7.61
C TRP A 119 -23.92 31.61 -8.77
N GLY A 120 -24.82 32.24 -9.54
CA GLY A 120 -25.37 31.65 -10.76
C GLY A 120 -24.30 31.34 -11.80
N ILE A 121 -23.34 32.25 -12.01
CA ILE A 121 -22.20 32.03 -12.91
C ILE A 121 -21.31 30.90 -12.38
N VAL A 122 -20.97 30.93 -11.09
CA VAL A 122 -20.18 29.86 -10.46
C VAL A 122 -20.86 28.50 -10.64
N ALA A 123 -22.17 28.41 -10.37
CA ALA A 123 -22.95 27.19 -10.53
C ALA A 123 -22.97 26.70 -11.98
N ALA A 124 -23.14 27.59 -12.95
CA ALA A 124 -23.10 27.24 -14.37
C ALA A 124 -21.73 26.65 -14.75
N VAL A 125 -20.62 27.30 -14.36
CA VAL A 125 -19.26 26.80 -14.64
C VAL A 125 -19.03 25.43 -14.01
N LEU A 126 -19.40 25.25 -12.73
CA LEU A 126 -19.27 23.97 -12.04
C LEU A 126 -20.09 22.87 -12.70
N TYR A 127 -21.34 23.16 -13.08
CA TYR A 127 -22.21 22.21 -13.76
C TYR A 127 -21.61 21.75 -15.09
N PHE A 128 -21.18 22.68 -15.95
CA PHE A 128 -20.64 22.32 -17.27
C PHE A 128 -19.29 21.61 -17.17
N THR A 129 -18.44 22.01 -16.22
CA THR A 129 -17.15 21.33 -15.98
C THR A 129 -17.36 19.94 -15.43
N GLY A 130 -18.21 19.79 -14.41
CA GLY A 130 -18.54 18.49 -13.81
C GLY A 130 -19.18 17.54 -14.81
N LYS A 131 -20.10 18.04 -15.65
CA LYS A 131 -20.71 17.27 -16.74
C LYS A 131 -19.64 16.74 -17.70
N LYS A 132 -18.68 17.58 -18.11
CA LYS A 132 -17.59 17.17 -19.03
C LYS A 132 -16.68 16.11 -18.43
N GLU A 133 -16.34 16.22 -17.15
CA GLU A 133 -15.53 15.19 -16.47
C GLU A 133 -16.29 13.87 -16.33
N PHE A 134 -17.59 13.93 -16.01
CA PHE A 134 -18.42 12.74 -15.91
C PHE A 134 -18.57 12.02 -17.26
N GLU A 135 -18.77 12.77 -18.35
CA GLU A 135 -18.82 12.24 -19.71
C GLU A 135 -17.50 11.56 -20.12
N ARG A 136 -16.35 12.10 -19.70
CA ARG A 136 -15.04 11.46 -19.93
C ARG A 136 -14.90 10.13 -19.20
N VAL A 137 -15.41 10.03 -17.97
CA VAL A 137 -15.39 8.79 -17.19
C VAL A 137 -16.35 7.75 -17.78
N GLN A 138 -17.53 8.17 -18.28
CA GLN A 138 -18.47 7.28 -18.98
C GLN A 138 -17.98 6.84 -20.37
N GLY A 139 -17.06 7.58 -20.98
CA GLY A 139 -16.38 7.24 -22.24
C GLY A 139 -15.45 6.02 -22.18
N MET A 140 -15.43 5.22 -21.11
CA MET A 140 -14.80 3.89 -21.04
C MET A 140 -15.83 2.74 -21.18
N PRO A 141 -16.39 2.48 -22.38
CA PRO A 141 -17.35 1.40 -22.61
C PRO A 141 -16.77 -0.02 -22.50
N ARG A 142 -15.44 -0.18 -22.35
CA ARG A 142 -14.81 -1.52 -22.33
C ARG A 142 -15.00 -2.29 -21.02
N THR A 143 -15.19 -1.60 -19.90
CA THR A 143 -15.29 -2.26 -18.58
C THR A 143 -16.73 -2.65 -18.24
N ALA A 144 -17.73 -1.85 -18.64
CA ALA A 144 -19.13 -2.16 -18.43
C ALA A 144 -19.64 -3.32 -19.33
N ASP A 145 -19.18 -3.39 -20.59
CA ASP A 145 -19.53 -4.51 -21.48
C ASP A 145 -18.89 -5.84 -21.07
N SER A 146 -17.70 -5.80 -20.46
CA SER A 146 -17.06 -7.00 -19.92
C SER A 146 -17.85 -7.59 -18.76
N LEU A 147 -18.47 -6.76 -17.91
CA LEU A 147 -19.33 -7.21 -16.80
C LEU A 147 -20.69 -7.75 -17.29
N LYS A 148 -21.23 -7.23 -18.40
CA LYS A 148 -22.46 -7.75 -19.04
C LYS A 148 -22.25 -9.07 -19.77
N ARG A 149 -21.01 -9.48 -20.07
CA ARG A 149 -20.67 -10.78 -20.67
C ARG A 149 -20.42 -11.91 -19.65
N ILE A 150 -20.26 -11.59 -18.37
CA ILE A 150 -20.10 -12.56 -17.29
C ILE A 150 -21.36 -13.40 -16.99
N PRO A 151 -22.62 -12.89 -17.07
CA PRO A 151 -23.79 -13.74 -16.81
C PRO A 151 -23.95 -14.88 -17.83
N ASP A 152 -23.62 -14.65 -19.10
CA ASP A 152 -23.77 -15.67 -20.15
C ASP A 152 -22.74 -16.81 -20.02
N ALA A 153 -21.55 -16.52 -19.48
CA ALA A 153 -20.52 -17.52 -19.24
C ALA A 153 -20.86 -18.48 -18.08
N ILE A 154 -21.66 -18.03 -17.11
CA ILE A 154 -22.11 -18.85 -15.98
C ILE A 154 -23.36 -19.67 -16.37
N LYS A 155 -24.29 -19.08 -17.14
CA LYS A 155 -25.54 -19.75 -17.53
C LYS A 155 -25.33 -20.89 -18.53
N ARG A 156 -24.29 -20.84 -19.37
CA ARG A 156 -23.97 -21.89 -20.37
C ARG A 156 -23.56 -23.24 -19.76
N ASN A 157 -23.10 -23.29 -18.51
CA ASN A 157 -22.67 -24.54 -17.87
C ASN A 157 -23.79 -25.31 -17.15
N GLU A 158 -24.96 -24.71 -16.94
CA GLU A 158 -26.11 -25.39 -16.34
C GLU A 158 -26.96 -26.14 -17.37
N GLU A 159 -26.94 -25.70 -18.64
CA GLU A 159 -27.71 -26.33 -19.73
C GLU A 159 -27.06 -27.62 -20.28
N ASN A 160 -25.84 -27.94 -19.84
CA ASN A 160 -25.03 -29.06 -20.33
C ASN A 160 -24.80 -30.17 -19.28
N ARG A 161 -25.67 -30.28 -18.27
CA ARG A 161 -25.67 -31.37 -17.28
C ARG A 161 -26.97 -32.15 -17.27
#